data_AF-A0A382EDA1-F1
#
_entry.id   AF-A0A382EDA1-F1
#
_cell.length_a   1.000
_cell.length_b   1.000
_cell.length_c   1.000
_cell.angle_alpha   90.00
_cell.angle_beta   90.00
_cell.angle_gamma   90.00
#
_symmetry.space_group_name_H-M   'P 1'
#
loop_
_entity.id
_entity.type
_entity.pdbx_description
1 polymer ?
#
loop_
_entity_poly.entity_id
_entity_poly.type
_entity_poly.pdbx_seq_one_letter_code
_entity_poly.pdbx_strand_id
1 'polypeptide(L)'
;SNDITWTSTYTPTADVEDATNVLTIGTGYTDTAGNAGAAGTSANYVIDGVDPTVSSVTVSDTTLLSGETATLTIVFSEAVAAFANADVTIESGAISTLASSDSITWTATLTPTADTEDATNTIAVAASYTDTAGNAGGTGTSANYIVETQAPSVSSVTVSDTALKAGDTATLTIVFSEAVAAFANEDVTIGSGAISTLASSDSITWTATLTPTADTEDAANTVDVAASYTDTAGNAGAAGASSNYAVDTLAPSVTITSSESNPATGSTLDVTITFSESVTGFVVGEAVVSGGSVSLSGSGATYTATITPTADGTITVDVAADVATDAAGNSNTVATQFSIVSDQNDAPAFTSTPVESATEDVAYSYTLTATDADDGDPNSNTITFTCTTGCSSGAWLSVSSGVLSGTPSDSEVGDYPVVLTASDGSGGSSTQSFTITTTNVNDAGSVAISGTVAEDSALTATVTDADNDGVSDTYVYAWKSSSDFITWTSIGTDSSTYTPTQTDVGKYIQVTASYTDDDGATESHSAIASGTVSNVNDNPTGSVTISGTATEDQVLTAANTLA
;
A
#
# COMPACT_ATOMS: atom_id res chain seq x y z
N SER A 1 26.96 -82.41 94.76
CA SER A 1 26.21 -82.68 95.99
C SER A 1 27.13 -82.46 97.19
N ASN A 2 26.59 -81.98 98.30
CA ASN A 2 27.28 -81.87 99.60
C ASN A 2 26.60 -82.72 100.68
N ASP A 3 25.95 -83.81 100.27
CA ASP A 3 25.21 -84.76 101.11
C ASP A 3 24.00 -84.16 101.88
N ILE A 4 23.64 -82.92 101.55
CA ILE A 4 22.41 -82.23 101.97
C ILE A 4 21.67 -81.70 100.73
N THR A 5 22.39 -81.18 99.75
CA THR A 5 21.89 -80.67 98.47
C THR A 5 22.43 -81.52 97.33
N TRP A 6 21.53 -82.14 96.56
CA TRP A 6 21.84 -82.76 95.28
C TRP A 6 21.30 -81.91 94.15
N THR A 7 22.14 -81.67 93.15
CA THR A 7 21.78 -80.94 91.93
C THR A 7 21.90 -81.91 90.75
N SER A 8 20.89 -81.91 89.90
CA SER A 8 20.89 -82.61 88.61
C SER A 8 20.27 -81.68 87.57
N THR A 9 20.65 -81.86 86.31
CA THR A 9 20.05 -81.15 85.19
C THR A 9 18.95 -82.03 84.59
N TYR A 10 17.79 -81.43 84.34
CA TYR A 10 16.73 -82.02 83.50
C TYR A 10 16.83 -81.38 82.12
N THR A 11 16.88 -82.20 81.09
CA THR A 11 16.79 -81.75 79.69
C THR A 11 15.38 -82.10 79.21
N PRO A 12 14.55 -81.11 78.88
CA PRO A 12 13.22 -81.36 78.34
C PRO A 12 13.26 -82.20 77.06
N THR A 13 12.18 -82.93 76.79
CA THR A 13 12.02 -83.63 75.50
C THR A 13 11.64 -82.59 74.45
N ALA A 14 12.31 -82.60 73.29
CA ALA A 14 11.96 -81.72 72.17
C ALA A 14 10.54 -82.02 71.65
N ASP A 15 9.91 -81.04 71.02
CA ASP A 15 8.56 -81.11 70.43
C ASP A 15 7.44 -81.44 71.42
N VAL A 16 7.62 -81.10 72.70
CA VAL A 16 6.62 -81.29 73.75
C VAL A 16 6.19 -79.94 74.30
N GLU A 17 4.88 -79.70 74.33
CA GLU A 17 4.25 -78.55 75.00
C GLU A 17 3.37 -79.08 76.14
N ASP A 18 3.77 -78.83 77.39
CA ASP A 18 2.99 -79.24 78.57
C ASP A 18 3.31 -78.35 79.79
N ALA A 19 2.28 -77.65 80.29
CA ALA A 19 2.35 -76.77 81.45
C ALA A 19 2.16 -77.49 82.81
N THR A 20 1.94 -78.80 82.80
CA THR A 20 1.51 -79.58 83.97
C THR A 20 2.58 -80.52 84.52
N ASN A 21 3.80 -80.48 83.99
CA ASN A 21 4.88 -81.38 84.38
C ASN A 21 5.29 -81.22 85.85
N VAL A 22 5.60 -82.33 86.52
CA VAL A 22 6.13 -82.35 87.91
C VAL A 22 7.31 -83.30 88.05
N LEU A 23 8.24 -82.99 88.96
CA LEU A 23 9.31 -83.89 89.38
C LEU A 23 8.92 -84.54 90.70
N THR A 24 9.11 -85.85 90.82
CA THR A 24 8.88 -86.59 92.07
C THR A 24 10.17 -87.22 92.55
N ILE A 25 10.46 -87.09 93.84
CA ILE A 25 11.52 -87.85 94.51
C ILE A 25 10.89 -89.04 95.24
N GLY A 26 11.41 -90.24 94.97
CA GLY A 26 10.99 -91.46 95.65
C GLY A 26 11.60 -91.58 97.05
N THR A 27 11.13 -92.56 97.82
CA THR A 27 11.60 -92.84 99.19
C THR A 27 12.93 -93.62 99.27
N GLY A 28 13.69 -93.69 98.17
CA GLY A 28 14.86 -94.56 98.01
C GLY A 28 16.17 -94.07 98.62
N TYR A 29 16.16 -92.95 99.35
CA TYR A 29 17.34 -92.41 100.03
C TYR A 29 17.21 -92.58 101.55
N THR A 30 18.34 -92.69 102.25
CA THR A 30 18.37 -92.79 103.72
C THR A 30 19.35 -91.76 104.31
N ASP A 31 19.10 -91.31 105.55
CA ASP A 31 20.09 -90.54 106.29
C ASP A 31 21.28 -91.42 106.75
N THR A 32 22.30 -90.81 107.36
CA THR A 32 23.49 -91.50 107.88
C THR A 32 23.20 -92.47 109.03
N ALA A 33 22.01 -92.41 109.64
CA ALA A 33 21.54 -93.36 110.65
C ALA A 33 20.68 -94.50 110.05
N GLY A 34 20.39 -94.47 108.75
CA GLY A 34 19.61 -95.47 108.03
C GLY A 34 18.11 -95.22 107.98
N ASN A 35 17.63 -94.03 108.37
CA ASN A 35 16.20 -93.69 108.27
C ASN A 35 15.82 -93.37 106.83
N ALA A 36 14.71 -93.93 106.33
CA ALA A 36 14.23 -93.69 104.97
C ALA A 36 13.69 -92.26 104.77
N GLY A 37 14.01 -91.67 103.63
CA GLY A 37 13.52 -90.38 103.18
C GLY A 37 12.05 -90.40 102.78
N ALA A 38 11.38 -89.26 102.93
CA ALA A 38 10.01 -89.08 102.47
C ALA A 38 9.97 -88.74 100.97
N ALA A 39 8.86 -89.10 100.31
CA ALA A 39 8.62 -88.65 98.94
C ALA A 39 8.28 -87.15 98.93
N GLY A 40 8.57 -86.51 97.80
CA GLY A 40 8.23 -85.12 97.55
C GLY A 40 7.90 -84.88 96.08
N THR A 41 7.08 -83.87 95.82
CA THR A 41 6.71 -83.44 94.47
C THR A 41 7.06 -81.97 94.32
N SER A 42 7.63 -81.60 93.19
CA SER A 42 7.86 -80.19 92.86
C SER A 42 6.53 -79.45 92.61
N ALA A 43 6.59 -78.13 92.49
CA ALA A 43 5.54 -77.41 91.77
C ALA A 43 5.54 -77.81 90.28
N ASN A 44 4.47 -77.44 89.57
CA ASN A 44 4.43 -77.61 88.12
C ASN A 44 5.55 -76.79 87.46
N TYR A 45 6.11 -77.32 86.38
CA TYR A 45 6.97 -76.60 85.46
C TYR A 45 6.44 -76.76 84.04
N VAL A 46 6.68 -75.73 83.22
CA VAL A 46 6.28 -75.72 81.81
C VAL A 46 7.42 -76.28 80.98
N ILE A 47 7.08 -77.16 80.04
CA ILE A 47 7.94 -77.50 78.92
C ILE A 47 7.28 -76.89 77.69
N ASP A 48 8.03 -76.05 77.01
CA ASP A 48 7.69 -75.53 75.69
C ASP A 48 8.89 -75.81 74.80
N GLY A 49 8.76 -76.84 73.97
CA GLY A 49 9.79 -77.28 73.03
C GLY A 49 9.25 -77.44 71.62
N VAL A 50 8.10 -76.85 71.29
CA VAL A 50 7.53 -76.86 69.94
C VAL A 50 8.01 -75.59 69.23
N ASP A 51 8.62 -75.73 68.06
CA ASP A 51 9.08 -74.57 67.29
C ASP A 51 7.88 -73.81 66.65
N PRO A 52 7.82 -72.47 66.74
CA PRO A 52 6.76 -71.69 66.10
C PRO A 52 6.91 -71.68 64.57
N THR A 53 5.86 -72.09 63.86
CA THR A 53 5.82 -72.14 62.39
C THR A 53 5.03 -70.98 61.78
N VAL A 54 5.33 -70.61 60.52
CA VAL A 54 4.51 -69.67 59.75
C VAL A 54 3.32 -70.41 59.15
N SER A 55 2.11 -70.15 59.66
CA SER A 55 0.86 -70.75 59.17
C SER A 55 0.42 -70.18 57.82
N SER A 56 0.57 -68.86 57.62
CA SER A 56 0.23 -68.21 56.34
C SER A 56 0.87 -66.85 56.18
N VAL A 57 1.17 -66.48 54.93
CA VAL A 57 1.55 -65.12 54.50
C VAL A 57 0.62 -64.73 53.35
N THR A 58 -0.24 -63.73 53.57
CA THR A 58 -1.26 -63.32 52.59
C THR A 58 -1.28 -61.82 52.39
N VAL A 59 -1.57 -61.38 51.17
CA VAL A 59 -1.76 -59.98 50.80
C VAL A 59 -3.22 -59.80 50.40
N SER A 60 -3.88 -58.74 50.89
CA SER A 60 -5.30 -58.50 50.63
C SER A 60 -5.64 -58.17 49.17
N ASP A 61 -4.66 -57.62 48.45
CA ASP A 61 -4.73 -57.34 47.02
C ASP A 61 -3.48 -57.92 46.35
N THR A 62 -3.66 -58.72 45.30
CA THR A 62 -2.56 -59.39 44.60
C THR A 62 -2.16 -58.67 43.32
N THR A 63 -2.79 -57.54 42.98
CA THR A 63 -2.39 -56.70 41.84
C THR A 63 -2.38 -55.24 42.28
N LEU A 64 -1.20 -54.67 42.46
CA LEU A 64 -1.02 -53.33 43.00
C LEU A 64 -0.70 -52.33 41.90
N LEU A 65 -1.61 -51.38 41.68
CA LEU A 65 -1.44 -50.26 40.76
C LEU A 65 -0.76 -49.07 41.43
N SER A 66 -0.38 -48.08 40.63
CA SER A 66 0.19 -46.83 41.15
C SER A 66 -0.78 -46.12 42.11
N GLY A 67 -0.29 -45.80 43.31
CA GLY A 67 -1.08 -45.14 44.36
C GLY A 67 -1.91 -46.10 45.24
N GLU A 68 -1.92 -47.39 44.94
CA GLU A 68 -2.61 -48.40 45.75
C GLU A 68 -1.75 -48.92 46.91
N THR A 69 -2.41 -49.55 47.88
CA THR A 69 -1.76 -50.27 48.99
C THR A 69 -2.56 -51.52 49.34
N ALA A 70 -1.90 -52.53 49.88
CA ALA A 70 -2.56 -53.73 50.41
C ALA A 70 -2.24 -53.96 51.89
N THR A 71 -3.03 -54.82 52.52
CA THR A 71 -2.72 -55.32 53.87
C THR A 71 -1.97 -56.65 53.75
N LEU A 72 -0.73 -56.69 54.25
CA LEU A 72 0.01 -57.92 54.52
C LEU A 72 -0.48 -58.50 55.84
N THR A 73 -0.79 -59.80 55.87
CA THR A 73 -1.11 -60.58 57.08
C THR A 73 -0.20 -61.81 57.16
N ILE A 74 0.49 -61.95 58.29
CA ILE A 74 1.33 -63.10 58.63
C ILE A 74 0.73 -63.76 59.88
N VAL A 75 0.51 -65.06 59.83
CA VAL A 75 -0.05 -65.84 60.95
C VAL A 75 0.93 -66.92 61.33
N PHE A 76 1.26 -67.03 62.62
CA PHE A 76 2.09 -68.09 63.17
C PHE A 76 1.25 -69.22 63.79
N SER A 77 1.85 -70.36 64.11
CA SER A 77 1.17 -71.45 64.83
C SER A 77 0.93 -71.12 66.31
N GLU A 78 1.70 -70.18 66.85
CA GLU A 78 1.65 -69.72 68.24
C GLU A 78 2.28 -68.32 68.40
N ALA A 79 2.33 -67.81 69.63
CA ALA A 79 2.81 -66.47 69.91
C ALA A 79 4.34 -66.37 69.76
N VAL A 80 4.80 -65.47 68.89
CA VAL A 80 6.22 -65.23 68.61
C VAL A 80 6.77 -64.03 69.38
N ALA A 81 8.06 -64.09 69.69
CA ALA A 81 8.86 -63.01 70.25
C ALA A 81 9.96 -62.59 69.26
N ALA A 82 10.45 -61.36 69.42
CA ALA A 82 11.51 -60.76 68.60
C ALA A 82 11.21 -60.65 67.09
N PHE A 83 9.97 -60.92 66.64
CA PHE A 83 9.57 -60.72 65.25
C PHE A 83 9.41 -59.23 64.91
N ALA A 84 10.02 -58.80 63.80
CA ALA A 84 10.05 -57.42 63.33
C ALA A 84 10.16 -57.35 61.79
N ASN A 85 10.09 -56.14 61.23
CA ASN A 85 10.24 -55.91 59.79
C ASN A 85 11.54 -56.47 59.19
N ALA A 86 12.62 -56.55 59.99
CA ALA A 86 13.89 -57.11 59.55
C ALA A 86 13.82 -58.62 59.23
N ASP A 87 12.81 -59.31 59.75
CA ASP A 87 12.57 -60.72 59.48
C ASP A 87 11.73 -60.95 58.22
N VAL A 88 11.30 -59.88 57.53
CA VAL A 88 10.47 -59.95 56.34
C VAL A 88 11.16 -59.29 55.16
N THR A 89 11.34 -60.03 54.06
CA THR A 89 11.84 -59.51 52.79
C THR A 89 10.68 -59.37 51.82
N ILE A 90 10.60 -58.23 51.14
CA ILE A 90 9.53 -57.87 50.19
C ILE A 90 10.18 -57.56 48.84
N GLU A 91 9.73 -58.22 47.77
CA GLU A 91 10.16 -57.93 46.40
C GLU A 91 9.31 -56.81 45.78
N SER A 92 9.92 -55.81 45.16
CA SER A 92 9.20 -54.67 44.53
C SER A 92 8.14 -54.01 45.44
N GLY A 93 8.39 -53.92 46.74
CA GLY A 93 7.50 -53.26 47.68
C GLY A 93 8.16 -52.93 49.01
N ALA A 94 7.45 -52.18 49.84
CA ALA A 94 7.82 -51.87 51.21
C ALA A 94 6.63 -52.04 52.14
N ILE A 95 6.88 -52.42 53.39
CA ILE A 95 5.83 -52.56 54.40
C ILE A 95 5.97 -51.50 55.50
N SER A 96 4.85 -51.05 56.05
CA SER A 96 4.82 -50.29 57.29
C SER A 96 5.35 -51.13 58.46
N THR A 97 5.52 -50.52 59.64
CA THR A 97 5.83 -51.25 60.86
C THR A 97 4.84 -52.39 61.08
N LEU A 98 5.35 -53.60 61.29
CA LEU A 98 4.53 -54.77 61.64
C LEU A 98 3.90 -54.59 63.01
N ALA A 99 2.60 -54.85 63.11
CA ALA A 99 1.84 -54.72 64.34
C ALA A 99 1.06 -56.01 64.65
N SER A 100 0.95 -56.34 65.94
CA SER A 100 0.17 -57.47 66.42
C SER A 100 -0.45 -57.14 67.78
N SER A 101 -1.64 -57.67 68.05
CA SER A 101 -2.31 -57.59 69.36
C SER A 101 -2.19 -58.88 70.20
N ASP A 102 -1.87 -60.00 69.55
CA ASP A 102 -1.85 -61.34 70.15
C ASP A 102 -0.49 -62.03 70.01
N SER A 103 0.47 -61.39 69.33
CA SER A 103 1.77 -61.94 68.95
C SER A 103 1.69 -63.18 68.05
N ILE A 104 0.52 -63.51 67.50
CA ILE A 104 0.27 -64.65 66.58
C ILE A 104 -0.01 -64.11 65.18
N THR A 105 -0.85 -63.09 65.06
CA THR A 105 -1.26 -62.47 63.81
C THR A 105 -0.60 -61.11 63.69
N TRP A 106 0.21 -60.92 62.66
CA TRP A 106 0.93 -59.69 62.39
C TRP A 106 0.45 -59.07 61.09
N THR A 107 0.18 -57.76 61.12
CA THR A 107 -0.26 -57.00 59.94
C THR A 107 0.63 -55.82 59.66
N ALA A 108 0.73 -55.46 58.38
CA ALA A 108 1.37 -54.25 57.90
C ALA A 108 0.70 -53.78 56.60
N THR A 109 0.82 -52.49 56.29
CA THR A 109 0.44 -51.96 54.98
C THR A 109 1.61 -52.18 54.01
N LEU A 110 1.36 -52.90 52.91
CA LEU A 110 2.25 -53.06 51.77
C LEU A 110 2.02 -51.93 50.76
N THR A 111 3.08 -51.24 50.40
CA THR A 111 3.12 -50.21 49.36
C THR A 111 4.00 -50.72 48.21
N PRO A 112 3.50 -50.79 46.97
CA PRO A 112 4.31 -51.23 45.83
C PRO A 112 5.46 -50.25 45.54
N THR A 113 6.52 -50.76 44.94
CA THR A 113 7.58 -49.91 44.38
C THR A 113 7.03 -49.18 43.16
N ALA A 114 7.33 -47.88 43.02
CA ALA A 114 6.93 -47.08 41.87
C ALA A 114 7.68 -47.50 40.60
N ASP A 115 7.14 -47.16 39.42
CA ASP A 115 7.77 -47.39 38.11
C ASP A 115 8.24 -48.84 37.91
N THR A 116 7.42 -49.80 38.36
CA THR A 116 7.76 -51.23 38.34
C THR A 116 6.63 -52.02 37.71
N GLU A 117 6.98 -52.91 36.78
CA GLU A 117 6.10 -53.97 36.31
C GLU A 117 6.74 -55.34 36.55
N ASP A 118 6.18 -56.09 37.49
CA ASP A 118 6.64 -57.43 37.84
C ASP A 118 5.46 -58.28 38.36
N ALA A 119 5.19 -59.40 37.70
CA ALA A 119 4.12 -60.33 38.07
C ALA A 119 4.57 -61.45 39.02
N THR A 120 5.83 -61.45 39.44
CA THR A 120 6.49 -62.58 40.10
C THR A 120 6.85 -62.35 41.57
N ASN A 121 6.56 -61.16 42.12
CA ASN A 121 6.98 -60.76 43.46
C ASN A 121 6.44 -61.67 44.56
N THR A 122 7.28 -61.95 45.55
CA THR A 122 6.94 -62.72 46.74
C THR A 122 7.33 -62.00 48.03
N ILE A 123 6.75 -62.44 49.14
CA ILE A 123 7.09 -62.00 50.50
C ILE A 123 7.65 -63.20 51.25
N ALA A 124 8.86 -63.05 51.79
CA ALA A 124 9.55 -64.10 52.54
C ALA A 124 9.71 -63.73 54.02
N VAL A 125 9.43 -64.69 54.89
CA VAL A 125 9.65 -64.60 56.35
C VAL A 125 10.87 -65.45 56.71
N ALA A 126 11.85 -64.82 57.35
CA ALA A 126 13.08 -65.45 57.82
C ALA A 126 12.90 -66.12 59.19
N ALA A 127 13.72 -67.14 59.45
CA ALA A 127 13.75 -67.91 60.69
C ALA A 127 14.56 -67.22 61.83
N SER A 128 14.48 -65.88 61.94
CA SER A 128 15.26 -65.08 62.89
C SER A 128 14.49 -64.66 64.15
N TYR A 129 13.23 -65.05 64.26
CA TYR A 129 12.38 -64.86 65.44
C TYR A 129 12.36 -66.12 66.33
N THR A 130 11.84 -65.99 67.54
CA THR A 130 11.61 -67.11 68.47
C THR A 130 10.18 -67.12 68.96
N ASP A 131 9.78 -68.11 69.74
CA ASP A 131 8.62 -67.98 70.62
C ASP A 131 9.00 -67.32 71.95
N THR A 132 8.10 -67.35 72.92
CA THR A 132 8.33 -66.82 74.27
C THR A 132 9.24 -67.70 75.15
N ALA A 133 9.39 -68.99 74.84
CA ALA A 133 10.29 -69.92 75.51
C ALA A 133 11.72 -69.91 74.93
N GLY A 134 11.90 -69.29 73.76
CA GLY A 134 13.16 -69.16 73.05
C GLY A 134 13.40 -70.23 71.98
N ASN A 135 12.37 -71.01 71.59
CA ASN A 135 12.50 -71.97 70.48
C ASN A 135 12.54 -71.22 69.14
N ALA A 136 13.22 -71.80 68.14
CA ALA A 136 13.55 -71.10 66.90
C ALA A 136 12.38 -71.08 65.91
N GLY A 137 12.16 -69.94 65.25
CA GLY A 137 11.12 -69.78 64.24
C GLY A 137 11.36 -70.55 62.94
N GLY A 138 10.27 -70.92 62.27
CA GLY A 138 10.27 -71.42 60.90
C GLY A 138 10.39 -70.32 59.83
N THR A 139 10.45 -70.71 58.55
CA THR A 139 10.37 -69.79 57.41
C THR A 139 8.97 -69.82 56.79
N GLY A 140 8.62 -68.80 56.01
CA GLY A 140 7.36 -68.74 55.26
C GLY A 140 7.49 -67.94 53.97
N THR A 141 6.60 -68.19 53.01
CA THR A 141 6.55 -67.45 51.74
C THR A 141 5.09 -67.24 51.33
N SER A 142 4.78 -66.07 50.77
CA SER A 142 3.47 -65.81 50.17
C SER A 142 3.30 -66.50 48.81
N ALA A 143 2.09 -66.45 48.27
CA ALA A 143 1.91 -66.55 46.81
C ALA A 143 2.45 -65.29 46.11
N ASN A 144 2.55 -65.33 44.78
CA ASN A 144 2.96 -64.16 44.01
C ASN A 144 1.94 -63.03 44.11
N TYR A 145 2.43 -61.80 44.07
CA TYR A 145 1.63 -60.60 43.80
C TYR A 145 2.25 -59.81 42.66
N ILE A 146 1.38 -59.12 41.92
CA ILE A 146 1.74 -58.31 40.77
C ILE A 146 1.92 -56.87 41.24
N VAL A 147 3.02 -56.26 40.83
CA VAL A 147 3.24 -54.82 40.93
C VAL A 147 3.17 -54.27 39.52
N GLU A 148 2.26 -53.33 39.30
CA GLU A 148 1.96 -52.72 38.00
C GLU A 148 1.84 -51.20 38.18
N THR A 149 2.97 -50.57 38.50
CA THR A 149 3.03 -49.13 38.79
C THR A 149 3.75 -48.35 37.69
N GLN A 150 4.27 -49.04 36.66
CA GLN A 150 4.88 -48.39 35.52
C GLN A 150 3.79 -47.74 34.68
N ALA A 151 3.88 -46.41 34.53
CA ALA A 151 2.96 -45.67 33.67
C ALA A 151 3.51 -45.55 32.24
N PRO A 152 2.63 -45.49 31.22
CA PRO A 152 3.04 -45.29 29.85
C PRO A 152 3.54 -43.86 29.63
N SER A 153 4.51 -43.70 28.72
CA SER A 153 5.07 -42.39 28.36
C SER A 153 5.17 -42.22 26.85
N VAL A 154 5.10 -40.98 26.37
CA VAL A 154 5.35 -40.67 24.95
C VAL A 154 6.85 -40.80 24.67
N SER A 155 7.22 -41.81 23.89
CA SER A 155 8.60 -42.01 23.42
C SER A 155 8.99 -41.07 22.29
N SER A 156 8.08 -40.78 21.35
CA SER A 156 8.33 -39.80 20.29
C SER A 156 7.04 -39.29 19.64
N VAL A 157 7.05 -38.03 19.20
CA VAL A 157 6.05 -37.45 18.30
C VAL A 157 6.78 -36.86 17.10
N THR A 158 6.47 -37.34 15.89
CA THR A 158 7.16 -36.93 14.66
C THR A 158 6.16 -36.55 13.58
N VAL A 159 6.50 -35.52 12.82
CA VAL A 159 5.77 -35.09 11.62
C VAL A 159 6.71 -35.29 10.44
N SER A 160 6.28 -36.03 9.42
CA SER A 160 7.18 -36.44 8.32
C SER A 160 7.66 -35.27 7.45
N ASP A 161 6.90 -34.17 7.41
CA ASP A 161 7.26 -32.93 6.76
C ASP A 161 7.08 -31.77 7.74
N THR A 162 8.13 -30.97 7.92
CA THR A 162 8.16 -29.87 8.89
C THR A 162 7.96 -28.50 8.24
N ALA A 163 7.73 -28.42 6.93
CA ALA A 163 7.49 -27.17 6.21
C ALA A 163 6.33 -27.38 5.23
N LEU A 164 5.11 -27.24 5.74
CA LEU A 164 3.88 -27.54 5.00
C LEU A 164 3.38 -26.31 4.25
N LYS A 165 3.14 -26.46 2.94
CA LYS A 165 2.47 -25.42 2.14
C LYS A 165 1.08 -25.81 1.65
N ALA A 166 0.42 -24.92 0.90
CA ALA A 166 -0.91 -25.19 0.38
C ALA A 166 -0.92 -26.45 -0.50
N GLY A 167 -1.80 -27.39 -0.17
CA GLY A 167 -1.92 -28.68 -0.86
C GLY A 167 -1.05 -29.82 -0.30
N ASP A 168 -0.15 -29.53 0.64
CA ASP A 168 0.68 -30.56 1.27
C ASP A 168 -0.07 -31.31 2.39
N THR A 169 0.45 -32.49 2.72
CA THR A 169 0.06 -33.26 3.91
C THR A 169 1.30 -33.93 4.50
N ALA A 170 1.29 -34.16 5.81
CA ALA A 170 2.34 -34.93 6.51
C ALA A 170 1.77 -36.15 7.23
N THR A 171 2.59 -37.16 7.44
CA THR A 171 2.27 -38.26 8.37
C THR A 171 2.72 -37.87 9.78
N LEU A 172 1.77 -37.81 10.70
CA LEU A 172 2.00 -37.74 12.14
C LEU A 172 2.22 -39.17 12.67
N THR A 173 3.30 -39.39 13.42
CA THR A 173 3.58 -40.65 14.13
C THR A 173 3.85 -40.38 15.61
N ILE A 174 3.08 -41.01 16.48
CA ILE A 174 3.21 -40.97 17.95
C ILE A 174 3.59 -42.39 18.41
N VAL A 175 4.63 -42.50 19.24
CA VAL A 175 5.10 -43.78 19.80
C VAL A 175 5.10 -43.69 21.31
N PHE A 176 4.51 -44.66 21.99
CA PHE A 176 4.53 -44.79 23.45
C PHE A 176 5.58 -45.79 23.92
N SER A 177 5.94 -45.77 25.20
CA SER A 177 6.86 -46.74 25.82
C SER A 177 6.26 -48.15 25.92
N GLU A 178 4.94 -48.25 25.88
CA GLU A 178 4.15 -49.48 25.98
C GLU A 178 2.75 -49.27 25.38
N ALA A 179 1.91 -50.31 25.43
CA ALA A 179 0.57 -50.26 24.85
C ALA A 179 -0.38 -49.39 25.70
N VAL A 180 -1.03 -48.41 25.06
CA VAL A 180 -1.97 -47.51 25.73
C VAL A 180 -3.42 -47.91 25.47
N ALA A 181 -4.28 -47.58 26.42
CA ALA A 181 -5.73 -47.65 26.34
C ALA A 181 -6.35 -46.24 26.27
N ALA A 182 -7.56 -46.18 25.70
CA ALA A 182 -8.37 -44.96 25.61
C ALA A 182 -7.71 -43.76 24.86
N PHE A 183 -6.65 -43.97 24.09
CA PHE A 183 -6.01 -42.92 23.31
C PHE A 183 -6.80 -42.61 22.02
N ALA A 184 -7.10 -41.33 21.79
CA ALA A 184 -7.91 -40.84 20.69
C ALA A 184 -7.45 -39.44 20.22
N ASN A 185 -8.13 -38.90 19.21
CA ASN A 185 -7.81 -37.58 18.64
C ASN A 185 -7.98 -36.44 19.67
N GLU A 186 -8.88 -36.61 20.63
CA GLU A 186 -9.15 -35.66 21.71
C GLU A 186 -7.95 -35.49 22.66
N ASP A 187 -7.04 -36.46 22.70
CA ASP A 187 -5.82 -36.41 23.50
C ASP A 187 -4.68 -35.66 22.77
N VAL A 188 -4.91 -35.22 21.53
CA VAL A 188 -3.89 -34.58 20.69
C VAL A 188 -4.35 -33.17 20.28
N THR A 189 -3.56 -32.17 20.67
CA THR A 189 -3.75 -30.79 20.21
C THR A 189 -2.76 -30.48 19.09
N ILE A 190 -3.25 -29.82 18.04
CA ILE A 190 -2.46 -29.44 16.86
C ILE A 190 -2.39 -27.91 16.81
N GLY A 191 -1.18 -27.34 16.72
CA GLY A 191 -0.97 -25.89 16.61
C GLY A 191 -1.68 -25.27 15.40
N SER A 192 -1.26 -25.64 14.18
CA SER A 192 -1.91 -25.21 12.94
C SER A 192 -2.11 -26.40 12.00
N GLY A 193 -3.32 -26.93 12.02
CA GLY A 193 -3.75 -28.00 11.13
C GLY A 193 -4.82 -28.88 11.75
N ALA A 194 -5.16 -29.94 11.04
CA ALA A 194 -6.05 -30.99 11.50
C ALA A 194 -5.45 -32.35 11.19
N ILE A 195 -5.73 -33.33 12.05
CA ILE A 195 -5.32 -34.72 11.83
C ILE A 195 -6.51 -35.58 11.45
N SER A 196 -6.28 -36.59 10.62
CA SER A 196 -7.23 -37.68 10.42
C SER A 196 -7.44 -38.47 11.71
N THR A 197 -8.38 -39.42 11.71
CA THR A 197 -8.53 -40.37 12.81
C THR A 197 -7.19 -41.07 13.08
N LEU A 198 -6.78 -41.08 14.35
CA LEU A 198 -5.59 -41.80 14.80
C LEU A 198 -5.83 -43.30 14.68
N ALA A 199 -4.85 -44.00 14.12
CA ALA A 199 -4.91 -45.45 13.91
C ALA A 199 -3.65 -46.14 14.44
N SER A 200 -3.83 -47.31 15.05
CA SER A 200 -2.76 -48.18 15.53
C SER A 200 -3.12 -49.65 15.31
N SER A 201 -2.10 -50.50 15.12
CA SER A 201 -2.25 -51.96 15.07
C SER A 201 -1.73 -52.67 16.32
N ASP A 202 -0.95 -51.98 17.15
CA ASP A 202 -0.24 -52.53 18.31
C ASP A 202 -0.52 -51.76 19.61
N SER A 203 -1.34 -50.72 19.56
CA SER A 203 -1.60 -49.78 20.65
C SER A 203 -0.36 -49.05 21.19
N ILE A 204 0.78 -49.14 20.50
CA ILE A 204 2.05 -48.48 20.87
C ILE A 204 2.36 -47.36 19.87
N THR A 205 2.21 -47.65 18.58
CA THR A 205 2.48 -46.72 17.48
C THR A 205 1.18 -46.27 16.86
N TRP A 206 0.95 -44.96 16.88
CA TRP A 206 -0.25 -44.31 16.36
C TRP A 206 0.10 -43.39 15.21
N THR A 207 -0.67 -43.46 14.13
CA THR A 207 -0.46 -42.65 12.93
C THR A 207 -1.72 -41.91 12.52
N ALA A 208 -1.53 -40.72 11.95
CA ALA A 208 -2.59 -39.93 11.31
C ALA A 208 -1.99 -39.09 10.17
N THR A 209 -2.85 -38.62 9.26
CA THR A 209 -2.47 -37.62 8.25
C THR A 209 -2.73 -36.24 8.82
N LEU A 210 -1.70 -35.40 8.93
CA LEU A 210 -1.77 -33.98 9.26
C LEU A 210 -1.99 -33.18 7.97
N THR A 211 -3.04 -32.36 7.96
CA THR A 211 -3.34 -31.39 6.91
C THR A 211 -3.19 -29.99 7.51
N PRO A 212 -2.36 -29.11 6.93
CA PRO A 212 -2.16 -27.76 7.44
C PRO A 212 -3.45 -26.93 7.32
N THR A 213 -3.62 -25.93 8.20
CA THR A 213 -4.70 -24.95 8.07
C THR A 213 -4.51 -24.14 6.79
N ALA A 214 -5.58 -23.91 6.02
CA ALA A 214 -5.52 -23.06 4.82
C ALA A 214 -5.32 -21.58 5.18
N ASP A 215 -4.82 -20.80 4.21
CA ASP A 215 -4.63 -19.34 4.30
C ASP A 215 -3.88 -18.89 5.58
N THR A 216 -2.88 -19.65 6.01
CA THR A 216 -2.18 -19.47 7.28
C THR A 216 -0.67 -19.45 7.08
N GLU A 217 -0.02 -18.44 7.65
CA GLU A 217 1.44 -18.38 7.81
C GLU A 217 1.77 -18.44 9.32
N ASP A 218 2.34 -19.55 9.76
CA ASP A 218 2.79 -19.77 11.13
C ASP A 218 4.10 -20.57 11.15
N ALA A 219 5.19 -19.90 11.54
CA ALA A 219 6.51 -20.51 11.61
C ALA A 219 6.69 -21.47 12.81
N ALA A 220 5.79 -21.45 13.78
CA ALA A 220 5.99 -22.11 15.07
C ALA A 220 4.78 -22.93 15.55
N ASN A 221 4.72 -24.22 15.18
CA ASN A 221 3.66 -25.13 15.59
C ASN A 221 4.20 -26.41 16.23
N THR A 222 3.45 -26.96 17.19
CA THR A 222 3.69 -28.27 17.80
C THR A 222 2.47 -29.18 17.68
N VAL A 223 2.71 -30.48 17.81
CA VAL A 223 1.70 -31.49 18.09
C VAL A 223 1.91 -31.92 19.54
N ASP A 224 0.91 -31.67 20.38
CA ASP A 224 0.96 -31.92 21.81
C ASP A 224 0.04 -33.08 22.17
N VAL A 225 0.57 -34.04 22.93
CA VAL A 225 -0.15 -35.20 23.46
C VAL A 225 -0.40 -34.96 24.93
N ALA A 226 -1.68 -34.94 25.32
CA ALA A 226 -2.11 -34.75 26.70
C ALA A 226 -1.92 -36.01 27.55
N ALA A 227 -1.79 -35.83 28.86
CA ALA A 227 -1.71 -36.91 29.86
C ALA A 227 -3.10 -37.48 30.24
N SER A 228 -3.97 -37.68 29.26
CA SER A 228 -5.37 -38.12 29.44
C SER A 228 -5.61 -39.60 29.09
N TYR A 229 -4.60 -40.27 28.56
CA TYR A 229 -4.61 -41.71 28.26
C TYR A 229 -4.06 -42.52 29.44
N THR A 230 -4.35 -43.82 29.45
CA THR A 230 -3.80 -44.77 30.43
C THR A 230 -3.16 -45.96 29.72
N ASP A 231 -2.47 -46.83 30.44
CA ASP A 231 -2.19 -48.19 29.96
C ASP A 231 -3.44 -49.09 30.15
N THR A 232 -3.27 -50.39 29.93
CA THR A 232 -4.33 -51.40 30.19
C THR A 232 -4.62 -51.65 31.67
N ALA A 233 -3.69 -51.31 32.55
CA ALA A 233 -3.81 -51.47 33.99
C ALA A 233 -4.51 -50.26 34.65
N GLY A 234 -4.59 -49.13 33.95
CA GLY A 234 -5.20 -47.88 34.41
C GLY A 234 -4.20 -46.84 34.92
N ASN A 235 -2.88 -47.05 34.77
CA ASN A 235 -1.90 -46.03 35.15
C ASN A 235 -1.95 -44.86 34.15
N ALA A 236 -2.03 -43.64 34.68
CA ALA A 236 -2.13 -42.43 33.88
C ALA A 236 -0.82 -42.12 33.15
N GLY A 237 -0.89 -41.86 31.85
CA GLY A 237 0.28 -41.58 31.04
C GLY A 237 0.88 -40.19 31.23
N ALA A 238 2.06 -39.97 30.64
CA ALA A 238 2.73 -38.67 30.63
C ALA A 238 2.47 -37.87 29.34
N ALA A 239 2.46 -36.54 29.43
CA ALA A 239 2.35 -35.68 28.26
C ALA A 239 3.61 -35.72 27.39
N GLY A 240 3.47 -35.41 26.10
CA GLY A 240 4.58 -35.33 25.13
C GLY A 240 4.32 -34.29 24.05
N ALA A 241 5.35 -33.90 23.31
CA ALA A 241 5.23 -32.91 22.24
C ALA A 241 6.18 -33.25 21.08
N SER A 242 5.81 -32.82 19.87
CA SER A 242 6.68 -32.87 18.71
C SER A 242 7.77 -31.79 18.74
N SER A 243 8.74 -31.91 17.83
CA SER A 243 9.51 -30.74 17.40
C SER A 243 8.64 -29.76 16.61
N ASN A 244 9.17 -28.57 16.34
CA ASN A 244 8.48 -27.55 15.55
C ASN A 244 8.19 -28.00 14.11
N TYR A 245 7.02 -27.63 13.58
CA TYR A 245 6.74 -27.59 12.15
C TYR A 245 6.22 -26.21 11.75
N ALA A 246 6.59 -25.75 10.55
CA ALA A 246 6.09 -24.52 9.95
C ALA A 246 4.94 -24.83 9.01
N VAL A 247 3.98 -23.92 8.97
CA VAL A 247 2.86 -23.91 8.04
C VAL A 247 2.89 -22.60 7.29
N ASP A 248 2.91 -22.67 5.96
CA ASP A 248 2.78 -21.51 5.09
C ASP A 248 1.90 -21.88 3.90
N THR A 249 0.58 -21.75 4.11
CA THR A 249 -0.45 -21.95 3.09
C THR A 249 -1.01 -20.63 2.56
N LEU A 250 -0.48 -19.50 3.02
CA LEU A 250 -0.97 -18.17 2.63
C LEU A 250 -0.43 -17.83 1.25
N ALA A 251 -1.33 -17.62 0.29
CA ALA A 251 -0.93 -17.22 -1.05
C ALA A 251 -0.61 -15.72 -1.10
N PRO A 252 0.45 -15.29 -1.81
CA PRO A 252 0.74 -13.87 -2.02
C PRO A 252 -0.42 -13.17 -2.73
N SER A 253 -0.96 -12.11 -2.14
CA SER A 253 -1.96 -11.24 -2.76
C SER A 253 -1.30 -10.11 -3.53
N VAL A 254 -1.93 -9.63 -4.61
CA VAL A 254 -1.35 -8.62 -5.51
C VAL A 254 -2.21 -7.37 -5.54
N THR A 255 -1.58 -6.22 -5.36
CA THR A 255 -2.19 -4.90 -5.51
C THR A 255 -1.43 -4.09 -6.55
N ILE A 256 -2.16 -3.34 -7.38
CA ILE A 256 -1.60 -2.55 -8.47
C ILE A 256 -2.05 -1.11 -8.29
N THR A 257 -1.10 -0.18 -8.19
CA THR A 257 -1.37 1.24 -7.93
C THR A 257 -0.51 2.13 -8.83
N SER A 258 -0.93 3.38 -9.01
CA SER A 258 -0.14 4.43 -9.65
C SER A 258 -0.32 5.72 -8.86
N SER A 259 0.74 6.54 -8.79
CA SER A 259 0.64 7.92 -8.30
C SER A 259 0.22 8.90 -9.38
N GLU A 260 0.34 8.52 -10.65
CA GLU A 260 -0.03 9.34 -11.80
C GLU A 260 -1.54 9.30 -12.01
N SER A 261 -2.12 10.47 -12.29
CA SER A 261 -3.55 10.62 -12.60
C SER A 261 -3.83 10.80 -14.09
N ASN A 262 -2.86 11.26 -14.89
CA ASN A 262 -3.00 11.45 -16.33
C ASN A 262 -1.66 11.31 -17.10
N PRO A 263 -1.35 10.15 -17.70
CA PRO A 263 -0.14 9.98 -18.51
C PRO A 263 -0.34 10.43 -19.97
N ALA A 264 0.54 11.32 -20.45
CA ALA A 264 0.57 11.85 -21.81
C ALA A 264 1.56 11.09 -22.75
N THR A 265 1.58 11.44 -24.04
CA THR A 265 2.37 10.70 -25.05
C THR A 265 3.85 10.82 -24.80
N GLY A 266 4.51 9.68 -24.70
CA GLY A 266 5.97 9.64 -24.50
C GLY A 266 6.41 10.04 -23.10
N SER A 267 5.49 10.39 -22.20
CA SER A 267 5.75 10.25 -20.76
C SER A 267 5.59 8.78 -20.38
N THR A 268 6.25 8.40 -19.29
CA THR A 268 6.12 7.07 -18.72
C THR A 268 5.14 7.11 -17.57
N LEU A 269 4.23 6.15 -17.53
CA LEU A 269 3.37 5.84 -16.39
C LEU A 269 4.07 4.78 -15.54
N ASP A 270 4.46 5.13 -14.32
CA ASP A 270 4.99 4.16 -13.36
C ASP A 270 3.85 3.54 -12.54
N VAL A 271 3.60 2.26 -12.78
CA VAL A 271 2.65 1.45 -12.02
C VAL A 271 3.42 0.60 -11.01
N THR A 272 3.04 0.69 -9.74
CA THR A 272 3.60 -0.12 -8.66
C THR A 272 2.76 -1.38 -8.46
N ILE A 273 3.38 -2.54 -8.63
CA ILE A 273 2.82 -3.86 -8.35
C ILE A 273 3.39 -4.31 -7.01
N THR A 274 2.52 -4.51 -6.02
CA THR A 274 2.90 -4.91 -4.67
C THR A 274 2.25 -6.25 -4.31
N PHE A 275 3.09 -7.23 -4.05
CA PHE A 275 2.72 -8.50 -3.44
C PHE A 275 2.65 -8.32 -1.91
N SER A 276 1.78 -9.06 -1.21
CA SER A 276 1.70 -9.02 0.26
C SER A 276 2.96 -9.51 0.97
N GLU A 277 3.82 -10.23 0.24
CA GLU A 277 5.08 -10.80 0.70
C GLU A 277 6.07 -10.91 -0.46
N SER A 278 7.29 -11.37 -0.18
CA SER A 278 8.33 -11.47 -1.20
C SER A 278 8.12 -12.67 -2.12
N VAL A 279 8.08 -12.41 -3.44
CA VAL A 279 7.91 -13.46 -4.45
C VAL A 279 9.12 -13.60 -5.37
N THR A 280 9.21 -14.76 -6.00
CA THR A 280 10.14 -15.12 -7.07
C THR A 280 9.36 -15.52 -8.33
N GLY A 281 10.01 -15.52 -9.49
CA GLY A 281 9.39 -15.93 -10.77
C GLY A 281 8.62 -14.84 -11.51
N PHE A 282 8.25 -13.73 -10.86
CA PHE A 282 7.59 -12.61 -11.53
C PHE A 282 8.52 -11.91 -12.52
N VAL A 283 8.13 -11.89 -13.80
CA VAL A 283 8.89 -11.29 -14.91
C VAL A 283 8.00 -10.38 -15.75
N VAL A 284 8.59 -9.58 -16.65
CA VAL A 284 7.87 -8.58 -17.45
C VAL A 284 6.66 -9.13 -18.23
N GLY A 285 6.71 -10.39 -18.68
CA GLY A 285 5.60 -11.01 -19.41
C GLY A 285 4.35 -11.28 -18.56
N GLU A 286 4.50 -11.30 -17.24
CA GLU A 286 3.42 -11.57 -16.29
C GLU A 286 2.67 -10.29 -15.87
N ALA A 287 3.23 -9.12 -16.19
CA ALA A 287 2.53 -7.83 -16.13
C ALA A 287 1.92 -7.57 -17.52
N VAL A 288 0.70 -8.06 -17.74
CA VAL A 288 0.03 -7.93 -19.03
C VAL A 288 -0.55 -6.52 -19.15
N VAL A 289 -0.03 -5.75 -20.12
CA VAL A 289 -0.44 -4.36 -20.34
C VAL A 289 -1.18 -4.22 -21.66
N SER A 290 -2.33 -3.53 -21.63
CA SER A 290 -3.04 -3.04 -22.82
C SER A 290 -2.85 -1.52 -22.97
N GLY A 291 -2.79 -1.01 -24.21
CA GLY A 291 -2.66 0.43 -24.49
C GLY A 291 -1.23 1.01 -24.48
N GLY A 292 -0.22 0.21 -24.13
CA GLY A 292 1.17 0.68 -24.04
C GLY A 292 2.22 -0.43 -24.12
N SER A 293 3.49 -0.05 -24.17
CA SER A 293 4.63 -0.96 -23.94
C SER A 293 5.06 -0.92 -22.49
N VAL A 294 5.52 -2.06 -21.93
CA VAL A 294 5.92 -2.17 -20.53
C VAL A 294 7.38 -2.59 -20.37
N SER A 295 8.05 -2.01 -19.39
CA SER A 295 9.28 -2.52 -18.80
C SER A 295 9.08 -2.75 -17.31
N LEU A 296 9.78 -3.73 -16.75
CA LEU A 296 9.63 -4.11 -15.34
C LEU A 296 10.97 -3.99 -14.62
N SER A 297 10.95 -3.41 -13.43
CA SER A 297 12.07 -3.35 -12.50
C SER A 297 11.60 -3.66 -11.07
N GLY A 298 12.53 -3.94 -10.16
CA GLY A 298 12.21 -4.33 -8.78
C GLY A 298 12.46 -5.82 -8.49
N SER A 299 12.17 -6.23 -7.26
CA SER A 299 12.39 -7.59 -6.77
C SER A 299 11.69 -7.81 -5.43
N GLY A 300 11.49 -9.07 -5.04
CA GLY A 300 10.87 -9.41 -3.75
C GLY A 300 9.38 -9.09 -3.78
N ALA A 301 8.91 -8.23 -2.90
CA ALA A 301 7.48 -7.90 -2.77
C ALA A 301 7.01 -6.76 -3.68
N THR A 302 7.92 -5.94 -4.24
CA THR A 302 7.55 -4.72 -4.95
C THR A 302 8.25 -4.62 -6.30
N TYR A 303 7.46 -4.36 -7.33
CA TYR A 303 7.90 -4.15 -8.70
C TYR A 303 7.32 -2.85 -9.25
N THR A 304 8.07 -2.21 -10.14
CA THR A 304 7.62 -1.05 -10.90
C THR A 304 7.53 -1.45 -12.37
N ALA A 305 6.31 -1.41 -12.89
CA ALA A 305 6.00 -1.51 -14.30
C ALA A 305 5.97 -0.11 -14.91
N THR A 306 7.02 0.26 -15.64
CA THR A 306 7.11 1.52 -16.37
C THR A 306 6.48 1.34 -17.74
N ILE A 307 5.34 1.99 -17.96
CA ILE A 307 4.50 1.87 -19.15
C ILE A 307 4.65 3.12 -20.01
N THR A 308 4.86 2.95 -21.31
CA THR A 308 4.78 4.05 -22.28
C THR A 308 3.48 3.90 -23.08
N PRO A 309 2.51 4.83 -22.93
CA PRO A 309 1.28 4.82 -23.72
C PRO A 309 1.58 4.91 -25.22
N THR A 310 0.82 4.17 -26.03
CA THR A 310 1.00 4.17 -27.50
C THR A 310 0.02 5.05 -28.25
N ALA A 311 -1.13 5.34 -27.66
CA ALA A 311 -2.20 6.18 -28.19
C ALA A 311 -3.16 6.57 -27.04
N ASP A 312 -4.12 7.45 -27.34
CA ASP A 312 -5.23 7.76 -26.44
C ASP A 312 -6.02 6.51 -26.04
N GLY A 313 -6.51 6.54 -24.81
CA GLY A 313 -7.49 5.60 -24.31
C GLY A 313 -7.05 4.85 -23.07
N THR A 314 -7.75 3.77 -22.77
CA THR A 314 -7.60 3.05 -21.52
C THR A 314 -6.35 2.16 -21.52
N ILE A 315 -5.47 2.40 -20.55
CA ILE A 315 -4.38 1.50 -20.17
C ILE A 315 -4.87 0.59 -19.08
N THR A 316 -4.69 -0.71 -19.26
CA THR A 316 -4.95 -1.71 -18.21
C THR A 316 -3.69 -2.48 -17.87
N VAL A 317 -3.58 -2.89 -16.61
CA VAL A 317 -2.52 -3.78 -16.12
C VAL A 317 -3.17 -4.94 -15.38
N ASP A 318 -2.86 -6.15 -15.83
CA ASP A 318 -3.30 -7.40 -15.25
C ASP A 318 -2.11 -8.22 -14.74
N VAL A 319 -2.30 -8.86 -13.59
CA VAL A 319 -1.40 -9.89 -13.06
C VAL A 319 -2.26 -11.11 -12.72
N ALA A 320 -2.03 -12.20 -13.44
CA ALA A 320 -2.79 -13.44 -13.27
C ALA A 320 -2.42 -14.17 -11.96
N ALA A 321 -3.22 -15.16 -11.57
CA ALA A 321 -2.81 -16.10 -10.53
C ALA A 321 -1.68 -17.01 -11.06
N ASP A 322 -0.91 -17.59 -10.16
CA ASP A 322 0.10 -18.62 -10.48
C ASP A 322 1.28 -18.16 -11.35
N VAL A 323 1.59 -16.87 -11.35
CA VAL A 323 2.70 -16.28 -12.12
C VAL A 323 3.95 -15.98 -11.28
N ALA A 324 3.81 -15.97 -9.95
CA ALA A 324 4.87 -15.74 -8.99
C ALA A 324 4.65 -16.63 -7.76
N THR A 325 5.74 -17.00 -7.09
CA THR A 325 5.69 -17.85 -5.89
C THR A 325 6.49 -17.25 -4.75
N ASP A 326 6.00 -17.41 -3.53
CA ASP A 326 6.76 -17.06 -2.31
C ASP A 326 7.91 -18.05 -2.01
N ALA A 327 8.47 -17.95 -0.81
CA ALA A 327 9.55 -18.82 -0.34
C ALA A 327 9.10 -20.25 0.00
N ALA A 328 7.86 -20.44 0.47
CA ALA A 328 7.28 -21.77 0.71
C ALA A 328 6.86 -22.45 -0.60
N GLY A 329 6.70 -21.68 -1.66
CA GLY A 329 6.26 -22.11 -2.98
C GLY A 329 4.75 -22.08 -3.15
N ASN A 330 4.00 -21.25 -2.41
CA ASN A 330 2.62 -20.93 -2.75
C ASN A 330 2.60 -19.95 -3.93
N SER A 331 1.60 -20.12 -4.79
CA SER A 331 1.40 -19.30 -5.96
C SER A 331 0.57 -18.06 -5.64
N ASN A 332 0.86 -16.92 -6.27
CA ASN A 332 0.12 -15.69 -6.03
C ASN A 332 -1.34 -15.80 -6.49
N THR A 333 -2.20 -15.02 -5.83
CA THR A 333 -3.59 -14.81 -6.28
C THR A 333 -3.66 -13.76 -7.39
N VAL A 334 -4.75 -13.78 -8.15
CA VAL A 334 -5.01 -12.80 -9.23
C VAL A 334 -5.16 -11.38 -8.67
N ALA A 335 -4.56 -10.40 -9.33
CA ALA A 335 -4.76 -8.99 -8.99
C ALA A 335 -6.14 -8.50 -9.43
N THR A 336 -6.68 -7.50 -8.73
CA THR A 336 -7.73 -6.67 -9.34
C THR A 336 -7.07 -5.83 -10.45
N GLN A 337 -7.65 -5.87 -11.66
CA GLN A 337 -7.14 -5.12 -12.81
C GLN A 337 -6.99 -3.64 -12.46
N PHE A 338 -5.83 -3.07 -12.76
CA PHE A 338 -5.62 -1.63 -12.73
C PHE A 338 -6.04 -1.03 -14.08
N SER A 339 -6.69 0.13 -14.04
CA SER A 339 -7.15 0.84 -15.23
C SER A 339 -6.98 2.35 -15.04
N ILE A 340 -6.41 3.01 -16.05
CA ILE A 340 -6.29 4.47 -16.13
C ILE A 340 -6.50 4.92 -17.58
N VAL A 341 -7.01 6.13 -17.80
CA VAL A 341 -7.09 6.70 -19.15
C VAL A 341 -5.82 7.48 -19.40
N SER A 342 -5.15 7.19 -20.50
CA SER A 342 -4.11 8.03 -21.08
C SER A 342 -4.77 9.00 -22.03
N ASP A 343 -4.57 10.28 -21.78
CA ASP A 343 -5.02 11.38 -22.62
C ASP A 343 -3.80 12.06 -23.21
N GLN A 344 -3.60 11.88 -24.50
CA GLN A 344 -2.49 12.45 -25.24
C GLN A 344 -2.80 13.93 -25.47
N ASN A 345 -1.77 14.79 -25.53
CA ASN A 345 -2.01 16.20 -25.79
C ASN A 345 -2.49 16.41 -27.24
N ASP A 346 -3.74 16.80 -27.43
CA ASP A 346 -4.29 17.16 -28.74
C ASP A 346 -4.03 18.64 -29.08
N ALA A 347 -4.02 18.99 -30.37
CA ALA A 347 -3.90 20.39 -30.78
C ALA A 347 -5.28 21.05 -30.88
N PRO A 348 -5.44 22.32 -30.45
CA PRO A 348 -6.73 22.98 -30.49
C PRO A 348 -7.18 23.22 -31.92
N ALA A 349 -8.48 23.15 -32.19
CA ALA A 349 -9.05 23.39 -33.51
C ALA A 349 -9.91 24.66 -33.52
N PHE A 350 -9.62 25.60 -34.43
CA PHE A 350 -10.45 26.79 -34.62
C PHE A 350 -11.88 26.40 -35.04
N THR A 351 -12.87 26.93 -34.32
CA THR A 351 -14.30 26.79 -34.63
C THR A 351 -14.93 28.09 -35.13
N SER A 352 -14.24 29.22 -34.98
CA SER A 352 -14.65 30.51 -35.53
C SER A 352 -14.35 30.60 -37.03
N THR A 353 -15.21 31.31 -37.78
CA THR A 353 -15.00 31.62 -39.21
C THR A 353 -14.46 33.04 -39.35
N PRO A 354 -13.36 33.28 -40.10
CA PRO A 354 -12.78 34.61 -40.26
C PRO A 354 -13.75 35.66 -40.81
N VAL A 355 -13.56 36.90 -40.37
CA VAL A 355 -14.20 38.07 -40.99
C VAL A 355 -13.21 38.66 -41.99
N GLU A 356 -13.45 38.45 -43.29
CA GLU A 356 -12.48 38.73 -44.36
C GLU A 356 -12.65 40.12 -45.00
N SER A 357 -13.52 40.96 -44.46
CA SER A 357 -13.76 42.32 -44.93
C SER A 357 -13.63 43.32 -43.79
N ALA A 358 -12.91 44.40 -44.04
CA ALA A 358 -12.90 45.59 -43.19
C ALA A 358 -13.25 46.81 -44.03
N THR A 359 -13.61 47.89 -43.35
CA THR A 359 -13.82 49.19 -43.96
C THR A 359 -12.90 50.13 -43.23
N GLU A 360 -12.18 50.95 -43.97
CA GLU A 360 -11.37 52.04 -43.42
C GLU A 360 -12.15 52.84 -42.38
N ASP A 361 -11.45 53.27 -41.32
CA ASP A 361 -12.00 54.09 -40.24
C ASP A 361 -13.13 53.46 -39.43
N VAL A 362 -13.52 52.22 -39.77
CA VAL A 362 -14.50 51.42 -39.05
C VAL A 362 -13.78 50.38 -38.20
N ALA A 363 -14.16 50.31 -36.93
CA ALA A 363 -13.64 49.30 -36.02
C ALA A 363 -13.96 47.88 -36.52
N TYR A 364 -12.90 47.13 -36.85
CA TYR A 364 -12.94 45.71 -37.14
C TYR A 364 -12.91 44.90 -35.84
N SER A 365 -13.69 43.83 -35.80
CA SER A 365 -13.71 42.90 -34.69
C SER A 365 -14.03 41.49 -35.17
N TYR A 366 -13.20 40.54 -34.75
CA TYR A 366 -13.36 39.12 -35.01
C TYR A 366 -13.14 38.33 -33.71
N THR A 367 -14.21 37.71 -33.20
CA THR A 367 -14.15 36.84 -32.01
C THR A 367 -13.62 35.45 -32.39
N LEU A 368 -12.56 35.04 -31.71
CA LEU A 368 -11.87 33.78 -31.92
C LEU A 368 -12.46 32.71 -31.00
N THR A 369 -12.77 31.55 -31.56
CA THR A 369 -13.15 30.37 -30.78
C THR A 369 -12.42 29.16 -31.33
N ALA A 370 -12.00 28.30 -30.42
CA ALA A 370 -11.42 27.01 -30.71
C ALA A 370 -11.88 26.02 -29.64
N THR A 371 -11.91 24.75 -30.00
CA THR A 371 -12.15 23.62 -29.08
C THR A 371 -10.92 22.75 -29.06
N ASP A 372 -10.70 22.09 -27.93
CA ASP A 372 -9.63 21.12 -27.76
C ASP A 372 -10.25 19.81 -27.24
N ALA A 373 -9.74 18.66 -27.64
CA ALA A 373 -10.31 17.39 -27.20
C ALA A 373 -10.04 17.15 -25.69
N ASP A 374 -9.03 17.81 -25.12
CA ASP A 374 -8.58 17.67 -23.73
C ASP A 374 -9.33 18.59 -22.75
N ASP A 375 -10.41 19.26 -23.20
CA ASP A 375 -11.09 20.34 -22.45
C ASP A 375 -12.00 19.88 -21.29
N GLY A 376 -11.88 18.62 -20.86
CA GLY A 376 -12.64 17.97 -19.78
C GLY A 376 -11.91 17.66 -18.45
N ASP A 377 -10.61 17.99 -18.31
CA ASP A 377 -9.62 17.72 -17.21
C ASP A 377 -8.65 16.53 -17.47
N PRO A 378 -7.35 16.57 -17.09
CA PRO A 378 -6.38 17.66 -16.98
C PRO A 378 -5.38 17.68 -18.15
N ASN A 379 -5.62 18.55 -19.13
CA ASN A 379 -4.66 19.41 -19.84
C ASN A 379 -5.32 20.77 -20.14
N SER A 380 -6.35 21.14 -19.36
CA SER A 380 -7.13 22.37 -19.50
C SER A 380 -6.33 23.61 -19.08
N ASN A 381 -5.30 23.87 -19.85
CA ASN A 381 -4.73 25.19 -20.00
C ASN A 381 -5.67 25.96 -20.93
N THR A 382 -5.96 27.20 -20.57
CA THR A 382 -6.78 28.09 -21.38
C THR A 382 -6.19 28.21 -22.79
N ILE A 383 -6.97 27.89 -23.83
CA ILE A 383 -6.57 28.12 -25.22
C ILE A 383 -6.16 29.59 -25.38
N THR A 384 -4.91 29.80 -25.76
CA THR A 384 -4.35 31.13 -25.97
C THR A 384 -4.28 31.42 -27.46
N PHE A 385 -4.84 32.56 -27.86
CA PHE A 385 -4.77 33.04 -29.23
C PHE A 385 -3.65 34.06 -29.39
N THR A 386 -2.84 33.89 -30.43
CA THR A 386 -1.81 34.84 -30.84
C THR A 386 -1.93 35.14 -32.33
N CYS A 387 -1.39 36.27 -32.75
CA CYS A 387 -1.33 36.67 -34.15
C CYS A 387 0.13 36.71 -34.58
N THR A 388 0.50 35.86 -35.52
CA THR A 388 1.89 35.69 -35.97
C THR A 388 2.17 36.48 -37.25
N THR A 389 1.14 36.77 -38.05
CA THR A 389 1.23 37.64 -39.23
C THR A 389 0.07 38.63 -39.21
N GLY A 390 0.35 39.90 -39.49
CA GLY A 390 -0.65 40.97 -39.53
C GLY A 390 -0.82 41.78 -38.24
N CYS A 391 -0.11 41.45 -37.16
CA CYS A 391 -0.22 42.15 -35.87
C CYS A 391 1.15 42.61 -35.32
N SER A 392 2.09 42.95 -36.21
CA SER A 392 3.39 43.51 -35.80
C SER A 392 3.25 44.87 -35.10
N SER A 393 4.28 45.32 -34.41
CA SER A 393 4.26 46.67 -33.80
C SER A 393 3.99 47.74 -34.86
N GLY A 394 2.92 48.52 -34.65
CA GLY A 394 2.43 49.51 -35.61
C GLY A 394 1.37 49.01 -36.60
N ALA A 395 1.02 47.72 -36.58
CA ALA A 395 -0.12 47.21 -37.33
C ALA A 395 -1.44 47.68 -36.70
N TRP A 396 -2.45 47.87 -37.54
CA TRP A 396 -3.80 48.24 -37.11
C TRP A 396 -4.54 47.13 -36.35
N LEU A 397 -4.07 45.87 -36.44
CA LEU A 397 -4.65 44.71 -35.77
C LEU A 397 -3.89 44.27 -34.52
N SER A 398 -4.64 43.82 -33.50
CA SER A 398 -4.11 43.18 -32.30
C SER A 398 -5.04 42.08 -31.79
N VAL A 399 -4.48 41.10 -31.08
CA VAL A 399 -5.26 40.07 -30.39
C VAL A 399 -5.27 40.36 -28.90
N SER A 400 -6.45 40.46 -28.31
CA SER A 400 -6.64 40.64 -26.86
C SER A 400 -7.88 39.88 -26.41
N SER A 401 -7.74 39.08 -25.34
CA SER A 401 -8.84 38.31 -24.73
C SER A 401 -9.67 37.49 -25.75
N GLY A 402 -9.02 36.85 -26.72
CA GLY A 402 -9.69 36.02 -27.73
C GLY A 402 -10.42 36.82 -28.83
N VAL A 403 -10.12 38.11 -28.99
CA VAL A 403 -10.67 38.94 -30.06
C VAL A 403 -9.52 39.53 -30.86
N LEU A 404 -9.56 39.36 -32.18
CA LEU A 404 -8.75 40.11 -33.14
C LEU A 404 -9.48 41.42 -33.46
N SER A 405 -8.89 42.57 -33.17
CA SER A 405 -9.53 43.87 -33.38
C SER A 405 -8.54 44.95 -33.82
N GLY A 406 -9.09 45.99 -34.45
CA GLY A 406 -8.33 47.09 -35.04
C GLY A 406 -9.23 48.11 -35.75
N THR A 407 -8.65 49.24 -36.17
CA THR A 407 -9.29 50.16 -37.11
C THR A 407 -8.28 50.44 -38.23
N PRO A 408 -8.53 50.01 -39.47
CA PRO A 408 -7.60 50.24 -40.56
C PRO A 408 -7.63 51.72 -40.98
N SER A 409 -6.48 52.26 -41.36
CA SER A 409 -6.37 53.58 -42.00
C SER A 409 -6.24 53.44 -43.52
N ASP A 410 -6.23 54.57 -44.23
CA ASP A 410 -5.93 54.67 -45.67
C ASP A 410 -4.72 53.84 -46.11
N SER A 411 -3.66 53.81 -45.29
CA SER A 411 -2.44 53.03 -45.60
C SER A 411 -2.63 51.50 -45.60
N GLU A 412 -3.76 51.01 -45.12
CA GLU A 412 -4.13 49.59 -45.04
C GLU A 412 -5.35 49.22 -45.88
N VAL A 413 -5.71 50.08 -46.84
CA VAL A 413 -6.67 49.79 -47.91
C VAL A 413 -6.09 48.72 -48.85
N GLY A 414 -6.92 47.76 -49.24
CA GLY A 414 -6.52 46.59 -50.02
C GLY A 414 -6.37 45.30 -49.20
N ASP A 415 -5.54 44.38 -49.68
CA ASP A 415 -5.46 43.02 -49.13
C ASP A 415 -4.41 42.90 -48.02
N TYR A 416 -4.86 42.48 -46.83
CA TYR A 416 -4.04 42.35 -45.63
C TYR A 416 -4.00 40.90 -45.11
N PRO A 417 -2.87 40.17 -45.23
CA PRO A 417 -2.78 38.78 -44.79
C PRO A 417 -2.69 38.65 -43.26
N VAL A 418 -3.46 37.73 -42.69
CA VAL A 418 -3.50 37.45 -41.25
C VAL A 418 -3.23 35.97 -41.00
N VAL A 419 -2.38 35.69 -40.00
CA VAL A 419 -2.17 34.33 -39.49
C VAL A 419 -2.34 34.34 -37.97
N LEU A 420 -3.34 33.59 -37.52
CA LEU A 420 -3.63 33.37 -36.11
C LEU A 420 -3.12 31.99 -35.67
N THR A 421 -2.73 31.89 -34.41
CA THR A 421 -2.31 30.64 -33.78
C THR A 421 -3.10 30.43 -32.50
N ALA A 422 -3.78 29.29 -32.38
CA ALA A 422 -4.36 28.82 -31.13
C ALA A 422 -3.39 27.81 -30.51
N SER A 423 -3.09 27.95 -29.22
CA SER A 423 -2.26 27.00 -28.48
C SER A 423 -2.92 26.62 -27.17
N ASP A 424 -2.83 25.34 -26.84
CA ASP A 424 -3.25 24.77 -25.56
C ASP A 424 -2.26 25.05 -24.42
N GLY A 425 -1.06 25.61 -24.66
CA GLY A 425 -0.04 25.79 -23.62
C GLY A 425 0.64 24.51 -23.11
N SER A 426 0.24 23.33 -23.58
CA SER A 426 0.77 22.00 -23.25
C SER A 426 1.57 21.38 -24.40
N GLY A 427 1.62 22.04 -25.56
CA GLY A 427 2.52 21.72 -26.68
C GLY A 427 1.81 21.62 -28.02
N GLY A 428 0.48 21.53 -28.02
CA GLY A 428 -0.36 21.55 -29.21
C GLY A 428 -0.63 22.98 -29.69
N SER A 429 -0.65 23.13 -31.00
CA SER A 429 -1.04 24.38 -31.64
C SER A 429 -1.62 24.14 -33.03
N SER A 430 -2.53 25.01 -33.44
CA SER A 430 -3.04 25.08 -34.80
C SER A 430 -2.98 26.52 -35.32
N THR A 431 -3.08 26.66 -36.64
CA THR A 431 -3.05 27.96 -37.31
C THR A 431 -4.28 28.16 -38.18
N GLN A 432 -4.75 29.40 -38.26
CA GLN A 432 -5.79 29.84 -39.18
C GLN A 432 -5.24 31.02 -40.00
N SER A 433 -5.26 30.89 -41.32
CA SER A 433 -4.75 31.91 -42.25
C SER A 433 -5.86 32.40 -43.16
N PHE A 434 -5.96 33.72 -43.32
CA PHE A 434 -6.96 34.38 -44.17
C PHE A 434 -6.43 35.76 -44.61
N THR A 435 -7.15 36.42 -45.50
CA THR A 435 -6.86 37.79 -45.94
C THR A 435 -8.05 38.66 -45.57
N ILE A 436 -7.78 39.84 -45.02
CA ILE A 436 -8.80 40.88 -44.83
C ILE A 436 -8.66 41.86 -45.98
N THR A 437 -9.73 42.05 -46.75
CA THR A 437 -9.79 43.10 -47.76
C THR A 437 -10.43 44.33 -47.14
N THR A 438 -9.65 45.40 -47.01
CA THR A 438 -10.12 46.71 -46.53
C THR A 438 -10.63 47.53 -47.71
N THR A 439 -11.88 47.98 -47.62
CA THR A 439 -12.44 48.95 -48.57
C THR A 439 -12.21 50.38 -48.07
N ASN A 440 -11.77 51.25 -48.97
CA ASN A 440 -11.63 52.70 -48.72
C ASN A 440 -12.96 53.34 -48.31
N VAL A 441 -12.90 54.40 -47.52
CA VAL A 441 -14.02 55.32 -47.29
C VAL A 441 -13.54 56.74 -47.54
N ASN A 442 -14.19 57.38 -48.51
CA ASN A 442 -13.93 58.76 -48.86
C ASN A 442 -13.79 59.72 -47.66
N ASP A 443 -12.62 60.32 -47.55
CA ASP A 443 -12.22 61.36 -46.61
C ASP A 443 -12.17 62.73 -47.27
N ALA A 444 -12.76 63.73 -46.59
CA ALA A 444 -12.83 65.07 -47.16
C ALA A 444 -11.45 65.74 -47.24
N GLY A 445 -11.04 66.14 -48.44
CA GLY A 445 -9.79 66.84 -48.68
C GLY A 445 -9.81 68.31 -48.27
N SER A 446 -8.79 69.07 -48.69
CA SER A 446 -8.61 70.46 -48.27
C SER A 446 -7.89 71.34 -49.29
N VAL A 447 -8.04 72.65 -49.16
CA VAL A 447 -7.38 73.65 -50.03
C VAL A 447 -6.65 74.69 -49.18
N ALA A 448 -5.45 75.07 -49.60
CA ALA A 448 -4.67 76.16 -49.02
C ALA A 448 -4.22 77.16 -50.10
N ILE A 449 -4.05 78.44 -49.72
CA ILE A 449 -3.43 79.47 -50.58
C ILE A 449 -2.04 79.80 -50.03
N SER A 450 -1.04 79.82 -50.91
CA SER A 450 0.32 80.32 -50.64
C SER A 450 0.71 81.44 -51.61
N GLY A 451 1.77 82.20 -51.29
CA GLY A 451 2.24 83.35 -52.07
C GLY A 451 2.04 84.70 -51.36
N THR A 452 2.50 85.78 -52.00
CA THR A 452 2.36 87.14 -51.47
C THR A 452 1.07 87.77 -51.99
N VAL A 453 0.20 88.27 -51.10
CA VAL A 453 -1.07 88.94 -51.46
C VAL A 453 -0.79 90.39 -51.89
N ALA A 454 -0.20 90.53 -53.08
CA ALA A 454 0.13 91.80 -53.71
C ALA A 454 -0.23 91.74 -55.18
N GLU A 455 -0.51 92.90 -55.76
CA GLU A 455 -0.53 93.09 -57.19
C GLU A 455 0.75 92.54 -57.83
N ASP A 456 0.62 91.94 -59.02
CA ASP A 456 1.69 91.29 -59.79
C ASP A 456 2.39 90.10 -59.11
N SER A 457 1.96 89.69 -57.91
CA SER A 457 2.51 88.54 -57.19
C SER A 457 1.59 87.31 -57.32
N ALA A 458 2.14 86.19 -57.80
CA ALA A 458 1.35 84.97 -57.96
C ALA A 458 0.94 84.37 -56.60
N LEU A 459 -0.35 84.10 -56.45
CA LEU A 459 -0.93 83.23 -55.44
C LEU A 459 -1.08 81.83 -56.00
N THR A 460 -0.82 80.80 -55.19
CA THR A 460 -0.92 79.39 -55.58
C THR A 460 -1.89 78.67 -54.65
N ALA A 461 -2.88 78.00 -55.24
CA ALA A 461 -3.79 77.08 -54.55
C ALA A 461 -3.16 75.67 -54.52
N THR A 462 -3.12 75.05 -53.35
CA THR A 462 -2.66 73.68 -53.15
C THR A 462 -3.82 72.87 -52.58
N VAL A 463 -4.19 71.79 -53.24
CA VAL A 463 -5.17 70.82 -52.76
C VAL A 463 -4.42 69.72 -52.02
N THR A 464 -4.99 69.21 -50.94
CA THR A 464 -4.53 67.98 -50.27
C THR A 464 -5.73 67.06 -50.20
N ASP A 465 -5.66 65.97 -50.95
CA ASP A 465 -6.61 64.87 -50.84
C ASP A 465 -6.15 63.90 -49.74
N ALA A 466 -7.06 63.50 -48.87
CA ALA A 466 -6.80 62.59 -47.77
C ALA A 466 -6.86 61.12 -48.22
N ASP A 467 -7.62 60.81 -49.27
CA ASP A 467 -7.80 59.47 -49.88
C ASP A 467 -6.69 59.11 -50.89
N ASN A 468 -5.60 59.88 -50.90
CA ASN A 468 -4.67 59.93 -52.03
C ASN A 468 -3.92 58.60 -52.26
N ASP A 469 -4.51 57.74 -53.09
CA ASP A 469 -3.98 56.46 -53.57
C ASP A 469 -2.90 56.60 -54.68
N GLY A 470 -2.66 57.84 -55.12
CA GLY A 470 -1.55 58.21 -56.00
C GLY A 470 -1.90 58.40 -57.48
N VAL A 471 -3.17 58.57 -57.84
CA VAL A 471 -3.58 58.98 -59.20
C VAL A 471 -3.69 60.51 -59.30
N SER A 472 -3.67 61.04 -60.53
CA SER A 472 -3.64 62.47 -60.82
C SER A 472 -5.05 63.03 -60.92
N ASP A 473 -5.63 63.46 -59.80
CA ASP A 473 -6.86 64.24 -59.79
C ASP A 473 -6.83 65.40 -60.78
N THR A 474 -8.01 65.76 -61.29
CA THR A 474 -8.20 66.98 -62.09
C THR A 474 -8.94 68.03 -61.28
N TYR A 475 -8.23 69.06 -60.86
CA TYR A 475 -8.79 70.17 -60.08
C TYR A 475 -9.32 71.30 -60.96
N VAL A 476 -10.49 71.83 -60.61
CA VAL A 476 -11.08 73.05 -61.19
C VAL A 476 -11.04 74.17 -60.14
N TYR A 477 -10.47 75.32 -60.49
CA TYR A 477 -10.28 76.46 -59.60
C TYR A 477 -11.20 77.63 -59.98
N ALA A 478 -11.83 78.22 -58.97
CA ALA A 478 -12.62 79.44 -59.10
C ALA A 478 -12.07 80.51 -58.15
N TRP A 479 -11.29 81.44 -58.70
CA TRP A 479 -10.79 82.59 -57.96
C TRP A 479 -11.86 83.68 -57.86
N LYS A 480 -11.96 84.32 -56.69
CA LYS A 480 -12.89 85.41 -56.43
C LYS A 480 -12.23 86.52 -55.62
N SER A 481 -12.64 87.77 -55.82
CA SER A 481 -12.28 88.90 -54.95
C SER A 481 -13.48 89.51 -54.26
N SER A 482 -13.27 90.07 -53.07
CA SER A 482 -14.30 90.74 -52.27
C SER A 482 -13.72 91.93 -51.51
N SER A 483 -14.46 93.03 -51.44
CA SER A 483 -14.12 94.19 -50.61
C SER A 483 -14.65 94.09 -49.18
N ASP A 484 -15.62 93.19 -48.92
CA ASP A 484 -16.41 93.14 -47.67
C ASP A 484 -16.51 91.74 -47.04
N PHE A 485 -15.86 90.73 -47.63
CA PHE A 485 -15.97 89.29 -47.31
C PHE A 485 -17.36 88.67 -47.54
N ILE A 486 -18.34 89.43 -48.00
CA ILE A 486 -19.73 88.99 -48.16
C ILE A 486 -20.03 88.80 -49.65
N THR A 487 -19.74 89.81 -50.45
CA THR A 487 -20.00 89.83 -51.88
C THR A 487 -18.73 89.47 -52.63
N TRP A 488 -18.73 88.32 -53.29
CA TRP A 488 -17.58 87.79 -54.02
C TRP A 488 -17.81 87.88 -55.54
N THR A 489 -16.84 88.42 -56.25
CA THR A 489 -16.86 88.54 -57.72
C THR A 489 -15.81 87.62 -58.32
N SER A 490 -16.15 86.87 -59.37
CA SER A 490 -15.19 86.00 -60.05
C SER A 490 -14.06 86.79 -60.69
N ILE A 491 -12.84 86.30 -60.51
CA ILE A 491 -11.60 86.84 -61.09
C ILE A 491 -10.76 85.68 -61.65
N GLY A 492 -9.77 86.01 -62.46
CA GLY A 492 -8.86 85.01 -63.02
C GLY A 492 -9.52 83.99 -63.95
N THR A 493 -8.78 82.92 -64.19
CA THR A 493 -9.22 81.76 -64.96
C THR A 493 -9.11 80.51 -64.09
N ASP A 494 -9.66 79.40 -64.58
CA ASP A 494 -9.44 78.08 -64.00
C ASP A 494 -7.95 77.72 -64.08
N SER A 495 -7.24 77.92 -62.97
CA SER A 495 -5.80 77.73 -62.82
C SER A 495 -5.45 77.62 -61.34
N SER A 496 -4.50 76.76 -61.01
CA SER A 496 -3.96 76.65 -59.65
C SER A 496 -3.22 77.91 -59.20
N THR A 497 -2.95 78.85 -60.11
CA THR A 497 -2.31 80.13 -59.78
C THR A 497 -3.14 81.32 -60.23
N TYR A 498 -3.14 82.38 -59.43
CA TYR A 498 -3.74 83.67 -59.77
C TYR A 498 -2.80 84.82 -59.43
N THR A 499 -2.61 85.75 -60.37
CA THR A 499 -1.84 86.98 -60.15
C THR A 499 -2.82 88.15 -59.99
N PRO A 500 -2.96 88.75 -58.80
CA PRO A 500 -3.82 89.90 -58.58
C PRO A 500 -3.42 91.08 -59.45
N THR A 501 -4.43 91.81 -59.94
CA THR A 501 -4.25 93.00 -60.79
C THR A 501 -4.55 94.28 -60.02
N GLN A 502 -4.31 95.44 -60.63
CA GLN A 502 -4.71 96.73 -60.08
C GLN A 502 -6.18 96.80 -59.62
N THR A 503 -7.08 96.06 -60.28
CA THR A 503 -8.50 96.02 -59.94
C THR A 503 -8.83 95.22 -58.68
N ASP A 504 -7.87 94.43 -58.18
CA ASP A 504 -7.98 93.63 -56.97
C ASP A 504 -7.37 94.30 -55.74
N VAL A 505 -6.56 95.34 -55.93
CA VAL A 505 -5.92 96.08 -54.84
C VAL A 505 -6.97 96.53 -53.81
N GLY A 506 -6.68 96.24 -52.54
CA GLY A 506 -7.58 96.50 -51.42
C GLY A 506 -8.69 95.48 -51.21
N LYS A 507 -8.80 94.43 -52.05
CA LYS A 507 -9.77 93.34 -51.89
C LYS A 507 -9.12 92.08 -51.31
N TYR A 508 -9.93 91.22 -50.69
CA TYR A 508 -9.56 89.87 -50.28
C TYR A 508 -9.67 88.90 -51.46
N ILE A 509 -8.83 87.86 -51.47
CA ILE A 509 -8.82 86.83 -52.51
C ILE A 509 -9.24 85.49 -51.91
N GLN A 510 -10.18 84.81 -52.57
CA GLN A 510 -10.59 83.44 -52.28
C GLN A 510 -10.35 82.57 -53.50
N VAL A 511 -10.00 81.31 -53.27
CA VAL A 511 -10.08 80.25 -54.28
C VAL A 511 -11.03 79.17 -53.77
N THR A 512 -11.92 78.71 -54.63
CA THR A 512 -12.61 77.43 -54.45
C THR A 512 -11.96 76.44 -55.40
N ALA A 513 -11.47 75.30 -54.90
CA ALA A 513 -11.10 74.17 -55.75
C ALA A 513 -12.20 73.11 -55.65
N SER A 514 -12.63 72.60 -56.80
CA SER A 514 -13.58 71.50 -56.90
C SER A 514 -12.95 70.38 -57.72
N TYR A 515 -13.10 69.15 -57.26
CA TYR A 515 -12.56 67.96 -57.92
C TYR A 515 -13.49 66.77 -57.67
N THR A 516 -13.21 65.70 -58.39
CA THR A 516 -13.72 64.37 -58.05
C THR A 516 -12.50 63.60 -57.61
N ASP A 517 -12.51 63.12 -56.37
CA ASP A 517 -11.46 62.24 -55.85
C ASP A 517 -11.46 60.90 -56.59
N ASP A 518 -10.45 60.08 -56.30
CA ASP A 518 -10.24 58.80 -56.96
C ASP A 518 -11.33 57.75 -56.62
N ASP A 519 -12.12 57.97 -55.55
CA ASP A 519 -13.31 57.18 -55.18
C ASP A 519 -14.60 57.66 -55.86
N GLY A 520 -14.53 58.77 -56.61
CA GLY A 520 -15.62 59.27 -57.42
C GLY A 520 -16.59 60.19 -56.68
N ALA A 521 -16.29 60.61 -55.44
CA ALA A 521 -17.06 61.63 -54.75
C ALA A 521 -16.67 63.02 -55.25
N THR A 522 -17.64 63.94 -55.31
CA THR A 522 -17.37 65.32 -55.73
C THR A 522 -17.07 66.18 -54.52
N GLU A 523 -15.86 66.72 -54.48
CA GLU A 523 -15.35 67.55 -53.41
C GLU A 523 -15.31 69.04 -53.83
N SER A 524 -15.49 69.94 -52.86
CA SER A 524 -15.37 71.38 -53.12
C SER A 524 -15.00 72.17 -51.88
N HIS A 525 -13.75 72.66 -51.85
CA HIS A 525 -13.15 73.31 -50.70
C HIS A 525 -12.70 74.72 -51.06
N SER A 526 -12.76 75.65 -50.10
CA SER A 526 -12.37 77.04 -50.32
C SER A 526 -11.34 77.53 -49.31
N ALA A 527 -10.38 78.30 -49.81
CA ALA A 527 -9.37 78.98 -49.00
C ALA A 527 -9.39 80.48 -49.28
N ILE A 528 -9.06 81.28 -48.28
CA ILE A 528 -8.98 82.74 -48.39
C ILE A 528 -7.56 83.17 -48.06
N ALA A 529 -6.98 84.03 -48.90
CA ALA A 529 -5.65 84.57 -48.70
C ALA A 529 -5.61 85.48 -47.46
N SER A 530 -4.47 85.51 -46.77
CA SER A 530 -4.32 86.32 -45.55
C SER A 530 -4.13 87.80 -45.90
N GLY A 531 -5.17 88.61 -45.70
CA GLY A 531 -5.15 90.06 -45.93
C GLY A 531 -5.68 90.49 -47.29
N THR A 532 -5.69 91.81 -47.52
CA THR A 532 -6.09 92.40 -48.81
C THR A 532 -4.90 92.52 -49.75
N VAL A 533 -5.16 92.54 -51.06
CA VAL A 533 -4.14 92.75 -52.10
C VAL A 533 -3.49 94.11 -51.89
N SER A 534 -2.19 94.10 -51.62
CA SER A 534 -1.37 95.31 -51.53
C SER A 534 -1.01 95.83 -52.92
N ASN A 535 -0.95 97.16 -53.06
CA ASN A 535 -0.58 97.80 -54.32
C ASN A 535 0.93 97.66 -54.57
N VAL A 536 1.32 97.41 -55.82
CA VAL A 536 2.73 97.49 -56.24
C VAL A 536 2.90 98.76 -57.09
N ASN A 537 3.99 99.49 -56.88
CA ASN A 537 4.19 100.76 -57.58
C ASN A 537 4.71 100.51 -59.01
N ASP A 538 3.85 100.71 -60.00
CA ASP A 538 4.22 100.68 -61.40
C ASP A 538 5.01 101.90 -61.85
N ASN A 539 5.77 101.75 -62.95
CA ASN A 539 6.44 102.87 -63.59
C ASN A 539 5.40 103.77 -64.29
N PRO A 540 5.46 105.10 -64.12
CA PRO A 540 4.51 106.00 -64.78
C PRO A 540 4.61 105.88 -66.30
N THR A 541 3.46 105.84 -66.97
CA THR A 541 3.36 105.73 -68.42
C THR A 541 2.86 107.06 -69.02
N GLY A 542 3.21 107.38 -70.26
CA GLY A 542 2.75 108.60 -70.94
C GLY A 542 3.87 109.52 -71.45
N SER A 543 3.49 110.66 -72.05
CA SER A 543 4.44 111.61 -72.65
C SER A 543 4.06 113.06 -72.35
N VAL A 544 5.04 113.98 -72.43
CA VAL A 544 4.83 115.43 -72.35
C VAL A 544 5.07 116.03 -73.73
N THR A 545 4.13 116.82 -74.22
CA THR A 545 4.22 117.53 -75.49
C THR A 545 4.13 119.03 -75.28
N ILE A 546 4.95 119.82 -75.98
CA ILE A 546 4.87 121.27 -76.00
C ILE A 546 4.35 121.69 -77.37
N SER A 547 3.36 122.58 -77.40
CA SER A 547 2.77 123.12 -78.63
C SER A 547 2.79 124.65 -78.62
N GLY A 548 2.81 125.23 -79.83
CA GLY A 548 2.97 126.67 -80.08
C GLY A 548 4.26 126.96 -80.84
N THR A 549 4.34 128.14 -81.45
CA THR A 549 5.54 128.62 -82.17
C THR A 549 6.47 129.36 -81.23
N ALA A 550 7.72 128.90 -81.14
CA ALA A 550 8.74 129.49 -80.28
C ALA A 550 9.30 130.80 -80.87
N THR A 551 8.50 131.86 -80.81
CA THR A 551 8.87 133.24 -81.15
C THR A 551 8.57 134.16 -79.98
N GLU A 552 9.32 135.26 -79.89
CA GLU A 552 9.12 136.29 -78.86
C GLU A 552 7.66 136.76 -78.82
N ASP A 553 7.16 137.00 -77.60
CA ASP A 553 5.79 137.39 -77.27
C ASP A 553 4.66 136.41 -77.67
N GLN A 554 4.99 135.14 -77.94
CA GLN A 554 3.99 134.06 -78.12
C GLN A 554 3.98 133.06 -76.95
N VAL A 555 2.80 132.50 -76.67
CA VAL A 555 2.61 131.52 -75.61
C VAL A 555 2.88 130.11 -76.15
N LEU A 556 3.81 129.39 -75.53
CA LEU A 556 3.92 127.94 -75.66
C LEU A 556 3.11 127.27 -74.55
N THR A 557 2.37 126.21 -74.88
CA THR A 557 1.58 125.42 -73.92
C THR A 557 2.14 124.00 -73.83
N ALA A 558 2.42 123.56 -72.61
CA ALA A 558 2.76 122.17 -72.32
C ALA A 558 1.48 121.38 -71.95
N ALA A 559 1.36 120.15 -72.48
CA ALA A 559 0.35 119.15 -72.11
C ALA A 559 1.03 117.81 -71.85
N ASN A 560 0.44 116.95 -71.03
CA ASN A 560 0.96 115.60 -70.78
C ASN A 560 -0.16 114.55 -70.71
N THR A 561 0.19 113.29 -70.95
CA THR A 561 -0.66 112.11 -70.74
C THR A 561 -0.08 111.19 -69.66
N LEU A 562 0.66 111.73 -68.68
CA LEU A 562 1.29 110.93 -67.64
C LEU A 562 0.21 110.27 -66.78
N ALA A 563 0.27 108.95 -66.63
CA ALA A 563 -0.59 108.10 -65.81
C ALA A 563 0.28 107.26 -64.87
#